data_AF-A0A6N7GD89-F1
#
_entry.id   AF-A0A6N7GD89-F1
#
_cell.length_a   1.000
_cell.length_b   1.000
_cell.length_c   1.000
_cell.angle_alpha   90.00
_cell.angle_beta   90.00
_cell.angle_gamma   90.00
#
_symmetry.space_group_name_H-M   'P 1'
#
loop_
_entity.id
_entity.type
_entity.pdbx_description
1 polymer ?
#
loop_
_entity_poly.entity_id
_entity_poly.type
_entity_poly.pdbx_seq_one_letter_code
_entity_poly.pdbx_strand_id
1 'polypeptide(L)' 'MVEIDDDALAGAAAELGTTTKKETINTALRLIASRRDRAARVAAATHVFGDPHGWDDPAVRQESTTGRGRQRSR' A
#
# COMPACT_ATOMS: atom_id res chain seq x y z
N MET A 1 -8.01 24.31 9.49
CA MET A 1 -9.20 23.50 9.19
C MET A 1 -9.22 23.29 7.70
N VAL A 2 -9.47 22.07 7.24
CA VAL A 2 -9.58 21.78 5.79
C VAL A 2 -11.04 21.83 5.43
N GLU A 3 -11.38 22.68 4.47
CA GLU A 3 -12.72 22.74 3.90
C GLU A 3 -12.89 21.57 2.94
N ILE A 4 -14.01 20.86 3.06
CA ILE A 4 -14.35 19.68 2.28
C ILE A 4 -15.74 19.91 1.71
N ASP A 5 -15.89 19.61 0.42
CA ASP A 5 -17.17 19.62 -0.25
C ASP A 5 -18.09 18.52 0.36
N ASP A 6 -19.23 18.94 0.91
CA ASP A 6 -20.15 18.04 1.61
C ASP A 6 -20.87 17.08 0.66
N ASP A 7 -21.06 17.44 -0.61
CA ASP A 7 -21.67 16.56 -1.62
C ASP A 7 -20.67 15.47 -2.03
N ALA A 8 -19.40 15.83 -2.23
CA ALA A 8 -18.33 14.87 -2.48
C ALA A 8 -18.15 13.91 -1.30
N LEU A 9 -18.27 14.43 -0.06
CA LEU A 9 -18.18 13.63 1.15
C LEU A 9 -19.38 12.66 1.29
N ALA A 10 -20.59 13.10 0.92
CA ALA A 10 -21.77 12.25 0.90
C ALA A 10 -21.66 11.14 -0.16
N GLY A 11 -21.17 11.46 -1.36
CA GLY A 11 -20.90 10.47 -2.40
C GLY A 11 -19.90 9.41 -1.95
N ALA A 12 -18.79 9.83 -1.34
CA ALA A 12 -17.81 8.90 -0.78
C ALA A 12 -18.39 8.06 0.37
N ALA A 13 -19.25 8.63 1.22
CA ALA A 13 -19.89 7.88 2.31
C ALA A 13 -20.82 6.79 1.78
N ALA A 14 -21.59 7.08 0.73
CA ALA A 14 -22.45 6.11 0.07
C ALA A 14 -21.65 4.97 -0.59
N GLU A 15 -20.54 5.29 -1.26
CA GLU A 15 -19.68 4.29 -1.90
C GLU A 15 -18.93 3.42 -0.88
N LEU A 16 -18.47 4.02 0.23
CA LEU A 16 -17.70 3.34 1.27
C LEU A 16 -18.59 2.68 2.35
N GLY A 17 -19.89 2.95 2.36
CA GLY A 17 -20.83 2.45 3.36
C GLY A 17 -20.60 3.01 4.78
N THR A 18 -20.07 4.22 4.89
CA THR A 18 -19.70 4.85 6.16
C THR A 18 -20.77 5.83 6.64
N THR A 19 -20.84 6.06 7.95
CA THR A 19 -21.94 6.86 8.55
C THR A 19 -21.47 8.18 9.13
N THR A 20 -20.16 8.34 9.36
CA THR A 20 -19.60 9.57 9.93
C THR A 20 -18.57 10.20 9.01
N LYS A 21 -18.51 11.54 8.98
CA LYS A 21 -17.52 12.30 8.18
C LYS A 21 -16.09 11.80 8.43
N LYS A 22 -15.72 11.58 9.71
CA LYS A 22 -14.38 11.09 10.10
C LYS A 22 -14.09 9.70 9.55
N GLU A 23 -15.07 8.81 9.60
CA GLU A 23 -14.95 7.45 9.07
C GLU A 23 -14.77 7.47 7.55
N THR A 24 -15.61 8.22 6.83
CA THR A 24 -15.52 8.39 5.37
C THR A 24 -14.15 8.91 4.96
N ILE A 25 -13.69 10.01 5.58
CA ILE A 25 -12.40 10.63 5.26
C ILE A 25 -11.24 9.66 5.49
N ASN A 26 -11.18 9.04 6.67
CA ASN A 26 -10.07 8.15 7.00
C ASN A 26 -10.04 6.92 6.10
N THR A 27 -11.20 6.37 5.75
CA THR A 27 -11.30 5.20 4.87
C THR A 27 -10.94 5.55 3.43
N ALA A 28 -11.40 6.68 2.90
CA ALA A 28 -11.03 7.16 1.57
C ALA A 28 -9.52 7.41 1.45
N LEU A 29 -8.90 8.07 2.43
CA LEU A 29 -7.46 8.34 2.44
C LEU A 29 -6.64 7.04 2.46
N ARG A 30 -7.03 6.07 3.29
CA ARG A 30 -6.38 4.74 3.32
C ARG A 30 -6.55 3.99 2.00
N LEU A 31 -7.71 4.07 1.36
CA LEU A 31 -7.97 3.45 0.07
C LEU A 31 -7.04 4.02 -1.01
N ILE A 32 -6.87 5.33 -1.07
CA ILE A 32 -5.98 5.98 -2.04
C ILE A 32 -4.50 5.68 -1.74
N ALA A 33 -4.09 5.75 -0.48
CA ALA A 33 -2.72 5.40 -0.08
C ALA A 33 -2.38 3.94 -0.47
N SER A 34 -3.28 3.00 -0.20
CA SER A 34 -3.08 1.58 -0.56
C SER A 34 -3.09 1.34 -2.08
N ARG A 35 -3.85 2.13 -2.86
CA ARG A 35 -3.78 2.08 -4.34
C ARG A 35 -2.40 2.56 -4.83
N ARG A 36 -1.86 3.62 -4.25
CA ARG A 36 -0.52 4.14 -4.59
C ARG A 36 0.59 3.16 -4.23
N ASP A 37 0.53 2.55 -3.05
CA ASP A 37 1.51 1.55 -2.63
C ASP A 37 1.49 0.32 -3.54
N ARG A 38 0.30 -0.16 -3.92
CA ARG A 38 0.19 -1.28 -4.86
C ARG A 38 0.77 -0.91 -6.23
N ALA A 39 0.47 0.27 -6.76
CA ALA A 39 1.01 0.71 -8.05
C ALA A 39 2.55 0.84 -8.01
N ALA A 40 3.10 1.39 -6.93
CA ALA A 40 4.55 1.50 -6.75
C ALA A 40 5.22 0.12 -6.62
N ARG A 41 4.60 -0.81 -5.88
CA ARG A 41 5.11 -2.18 -5.72
C ARG A 41 5.04 -2.99 -7.02
N VAL A 42 3.96 -2.85 -7.79
CA VAL A 42 3.84 -3.46 -9.11
C VAL A 42 4.90 -2.90 -10.06
N ALA A 43 5.09 -1.58 -10.10
CA ALA A 43 6.12 -0.95 -10.92
C ALA A 43 7.53 -1.43 -10.55
N ALA A 44 7.84 -1.52 -9.25
CA ALA A 44 9.11 -2.08 -8.77
C ALA A 44 9.30 -3.55 -9.16
N ALA A 45 8.25 -4.38 -9.01
CA ALA A 45 8.30 -5.78 -9.41
C ALA A 45 8.51 -5.94 -10.93
N THR A 46 7.79 -5.19 -11.76
CA THR A 46 7.99 -5.21 -13.22
C THR A 46 9.40 -4.82 -13.63
N HIS A 47 10.01 -3.85 -12.94
CA HIS A 47 11.40 -3.49 -13.17
C HIS A 47 12.37 -4.65 -12.87
N VAL A 48 12.18 -5.34 -11.73
CA VAL A 48 12.98 -6.52 -11.34
C VAL A 48 12.84 -7.68 -12.34
N PHE A 49 11.66 -7.91 -12.91
CA PHE A 49 11.42 -9.00 -13.86
C PHE A 49 11.82 -8.67 -15.32
N GLY A 50 11.88 -7.38 -15.68
CA GLY A 50 12.28 -6.92 -17.02
C GLY A 50 13.78 -6.64 -17.16
N ASP A 51 14.49 -6.47 -16.04
CA ASP A 51 15.94 -6.30 -15.99
C ASP A 51 16.64 -7.66 -15.87
N PRO A 52 17.54 -8.04 -16.80
CA PRO A 52 18.33 -9.28 -16.71
C PRO A 52 19.13 -9.44 -15.41
N HIS A 53 19.40 -8.34 -14.69
CA HIS A 53 20.07 -8.27 -13.40
C HIS A 53 19.18 -7.71 -12.28
N GLY A 54 17.86 -7.64 -12.45
CA GLY A 54 16.96 -7.05 -11.44
C GLY A 54 16.95 -7.78 -10.09
N TRP A 55 17.36 -9.05 -10.08
CA TRP A 55 17.57 -9.88 -8.88
C TRP A 55 18.90 -9.58 -8.16
N ASP A 56 19.79 -8.81 -8.80
CA ASP A 56 21.05 -8.32 -8.23
C ASP A 56 20.93 -6.91 -7.60
N ASP A 57 19.72 -6.40 -7.35
CA ASP A 57 19.51 -5.16 -6.61
C ASP A 57 19.79 -5.37 -5.09
N PRO A 58 20.68 -4.58 -4.46
CA PRO A 58 20.96 -4.68 -3.03
C PRO A 58 19.74 -4.41 -2.13
N ALA A 59 18.72 -3.67 -2.59
CA ALA A 59 17.48 -3.44 -1.86
C ALA A 59 16.59 -4.69 -1.82
N VAL A 60 16.60 -5.53 -2.87
CA VAL A 60 15.84 -6.80 -2.94
C VAL A 60 16.51 -7.89 -2.09
N ARG A 61 17.84 -7.87 -1.94
CA ARG A 61 18.59 -8.86 -1.15
C ARG A 61 18.32 -8.82 0.34
N GLN A 62 17.89 -7.69 0.91
CA GLN A 62 17.74 -7.53 2.36
C GLN A 62 16.53 -8.27 2.96
N GLU A 63 15.56 -8.71 2.15
CA GLU A 63 14.37 -9.41 2.66
C GLU A 63 14.58 -10.93 2.83
N SER A 64 15.60 -11.50 2.17
CA SER A 64 15.83 -12.95 2.16
C SER A 64 16.67 -13.49 3.33
N THR A 65 17.33 -12.62 4.10
CA THR A 65 18.29 -13.01 5.14
C THR A 65 17.70 -13.06 6.55
N THR A 66 16.51 -12.51 6.79
CA THR A 66 15.91 -12.45 8.15
C THR A 66 15.00 -13.64 8.50
N GLY A 67 14.66 -14.52 7.54
CA GLY A 67 13.66 -15.58 7.75
C GLY A 67 14.16 -17.00 8.10
N ARG A 68 15.46 -17.30 8.05
CA ARG A 68 15.96 -18.70 8.10
C ARG A 68 16.87 -19.05 9.29
N GLY A 69 16.66 -18.40 10.44
CA GLY A 69 17.51 -18.57 11.63
C GLY A 69 16.86 -19.04 12.93
N ARG A 70 15.54 -19.29 12.99
CA ARG A 70 14.84 -19.66 14.24
C ARG A 70 13.99 -20.91 14.12
N GLN A 71 14.62 -22.06 13.90
CA GLN A 71 14.11 -23.36 14.32
C GLN A 71 15.17 -24.40 14.01
N ARG A 72 16.05 -24.69 14.98
CA ARG A 72 16.60 -26.00 15.36
C ARG A 72 17.67 -25.74 16.42
N SER A 73 17.36 -26.01 17.69
CA SER A 73 18.17 -26.86 18.58
C SER A 73 17.83 -26.63 20.05
N ARG A 74 17.34 -27.74 20.62
CA ARG A 74 17.56 -28.26 21.99
C ARG A 74 17.05 -27.44 23.17
#